data_AF-A0A7V3XBF3-F1
#
_entry.id   AF-A0A7V3XBF3-F1
#
_cell.length_a   1.000
_cell.length_b   1.000
_cell.length_c   1.000
_cell.angle_alpha   90.00
_cell.angle_beta   90.00
_cell.angle_gamma   90.00
#
_symmetry.space_group_name_H-M   'P 1'
#
loop_
_entity.id
_entity.type
_entity.pdbx_description
1 polymer ?
#
loop_
_entity_poly.entity_id
_entity_poly.type
_entity_poly.pdbx_seq_one_letter_code
_entity_poly.pdbx_strand_id
1 'polypeptide(L)'
;MALSQTLTKKFAVKTVSQYRRRVRILAAIYILITLLALATIALLAYEIKYFMVLTQRSNVETLLLVFVLVLFFYLAVTNFPGMIGGIRLFSLLLPRVFGRDFREVEKRKQQRIRSKNLRQEMVCINVLVEAEGKPCQPISLKLKDEAGELLEVIISGSELQAMGYVKHIPNALFEFLATQIEELIKKLEGRGVNIAVVGWNSINEEQTQAFASVVKAFQNLEQALKTPLWPRVILTEKALELLQQQLTALTPSLREDMLLPDLEYQVEYKFPIIPEPLG
;
A
#
# COMPACT_ATOMS: atom_id res chain seq x y z
N MET A 1 8.92 -4.35 -19.61
CA MET A 1 8.22 -5.22 -18.62
C MET A 1 9.10 -5.62 -17.42
N ALA A 2 10.42 -5.80 -17.56
CA ALA A 2 11.30 -6.13 -16.42
C ALA A 2 11.44 -4.97 -15.40
N LEU A 3 11.52 -3.71 -15.83
CA LEU A 3 11.69 -2.56 -14.94
C LEU A 3 10.47 -2.28 -14.05
N SER A 4 9.24 -2.46 -14.55
CA SER A 4 8.03 -2.26 -13.74
C SER A 4 7.90 -3.33 -12.66
N GLN A 5 8.09 -4.62 -13.00
CA GLN A 5 8.08 -5.70 -12.00
C GLN A 5 9.24 -5.60 -11.01
N THR A 6 10.42 -5.14 -11.45
CA THR A 6 11.58 -4.92 -10.56
C THR A 6 11.44 -3.66 -9.71
N LEU A 7 10.59 -2.71 -10.09
CA LEU A 7 10.30 -1.53 -9.27
C LEU A 7 9.15 -1.82 -8.31
N THR A 8 8.04 -2.43 -8.75
CA THR A 8 6.87 -2.66 -7.89
C THR A 8 7.06 -3.83 -6.92
N LYS A 9 7.58 -5.00 -7.35
CA LYS A 9 7.81 -6.14 -6.44
C LYS A 9 9.06 -6.00 -5.54
N LYS A 10 9.95 -5.04 -5.83
CA LYS A 10 11.26 -4.92 -5.14
C LYS A 10 11.35 -3.74 -4.19
N PHE A 11 10.29 -2.93 -4.07
CA PHE A 11 10.09 -2.12 -2.86
C PHE A 11 9.50 -2.96 -1.74
N ALA A 12 10.04 -4.16 -1.48
CA ALA A 12 9.91 -4.77 -0.17
C ALA A 12 10.56 -3.79 0.81
N VAL A 13 9.74 -3.02 1.50
CA VAL A 13 10.21 -1.91 2.30
C VAL A 13 10.80 -2.48 3.59
N LYS A 14 12.10 -2.70 3.57
CA LYS A 14 12.83 -3.32 4.69
C LYS A 14 13.06 -2.36 5.85
N THR A 15 13.02 -1.05 5.58
CA THR A 15 13.33 -0.03 6.58
C THR A 15 12.37 1.15 6.51
N VAL A 16 12.16 1.82 7.65
CA VAL A 16 11.34 3.04 7.76
C VAL A 16 11.83 4.14 6.80
N SER A 17 13.15 4.29 6.62
CA SER A 17 13.73 5.26 5.68
C SER A 17 13.39 4.95 4.22
N GLN A 18 13.40 3.67 3.84
CA GLN A 18 12.99 3.26 2.50
C GLN A 18 11.49 3.48 2.30
N TYR A 19 10.67 3.25 3.33
CA TYR A 19 9.22 3.52 3.27
C TYR A 19 8.95 4.98 2.96
N ARG A 20 9.56 5.86 3.77
CA ARG A 20 9.44 7.31 3.58
C ARG A 20 9.89 7.75 2.20
N ARG A 21 10.98 7.19 1.68
CA ARG A 21 11.48 7.49 0.34
C ARG A 21 10.49 7.03 -0.73
N ARG A 22 9.93 5.82 -0.61
CA ARG A 22 8.89 5.29 -1.51
C ARG A 22 7.70 6.26 -1.57
N VAL A 23 7.12 6.62 -0.43
CA VAL A 23 5.94 7.52 -0.36
C VAL A 23 6.21 8.86 -1.06
N ARG A 24 7.38 9.47 -0.83
CA ARG A 24 7.75 10.74 -1.45
C ARG A 24 7.99 10.64 -2.95
N ILE A 25 8.63 9.56 -3.40
CA ILE A 25 8.82 9.28 -4.82
C ILE A 25 7.46 9.07 -5.48
N LEU A 26 6.57 8.29 -4.86
CA LEU A 26 5.23 8.02 -5.37
C LEU A 26 4.42 9.32 -5.50
N ALA A 27 4.46 10.19 -4.48
CA ALA A 27 3.84 11.52 -4.54
C ALA A 27 4.38 12.36 -5.71
N ALA A 28 5.70 12.36 -5.93
CA ALA A 28 6.32 13.08 -7.03
C ALA A 28 5.95 12.48 -8.40
N ILE A 29 5.87 11.16 -8.51
CA ILE A 29 5.44 10.45 -9.72
C ILE A 29 4.00 10.83 -10.09
N TYR A 30 3.07 10.85 -9.13
CA TYR A 30 1.69 11.26 -9.42
C TYR A 30 1.62 12.69 -9.96
N ILE A 31 2.35 13.63 -9.35
CA ILE A 31 2.41 15.01 -9.84
C ILE A 31 2.98 15.06 -11.26
N LEU A 32 4.11 14.40 -11.50
CA LEU A 32 4.79 14.42 -12.79
C LEU A 32 3.94 13.80 -13.90
N ILE A 33 3.35 12.62 -13.67
CA ILE A 33 2.50 11.93 -14.65
C ILE A 33 1.28 12.77 -14.99
N THR A 34 0.61 13.36 -13.99
CA THR A 34 -0.56 14.22 -14.27
C THR A 34 -0.17 15.49 -15.02
N LEU A 35 0.94 16.14 -14.68
CA LEU A 35 1.42 17.33 -15.40
C LEU A 35 1.80 17.01 -16.85
N LEU A 36 2.50 15.90 -17.09
CA LEU A 36 2.84 15.44 -18.44
C LEU A 36 1.60 15.08 -19.25
N ALA A 37 0.59 14.47 -18.63
CA ALA A 37 -0.68 14.16 -19.28
C ALA A 37 -1.41 15.45 -19.70
N LEU A 38 -1.51 16.43 -18.80
CA LEU A 38 -2.15 17.72 -19.09
C LEU A 38 -1.39 18.51 -20.17
N ALA A 39 -0.06 18.52 -20.11
CA ALA A 39 0.77 19.16 -21.13
C ALA A 39 0.57 18.51 -22.51
N THR A 40 0.53 17.18 -22.56
CA THR A 40 0.26 16.45 -23.81
C THR A 40 -1.14 16.76 -24.35
N ILE A 41 -2.17 16.79 -23.50
CA ILE A 41 -3.53 17.18 -23.92
C ILE A 41 -3.55 18.60 -24.49
N ALA A 42 -2.88 19.55 -23.82
CA ALA A 42 -2.80 20.94 -24.28
C ALA A 42 -2.08 21.06 -25.63
N LEU A 43 -0.96 20.35 -25.81
CA LEU A 43 -0.24 20.29 -27.09
C LEU A 43 -1.10 19.67 -28.20
N LEU A 44 -1.77 18.55 -27.94
CA LEU A 44 -2.66 17.91 -28.91
C LEU A 44 -3.84 18.81 -29.29
N ALA A 45 -4.45 19.51 -28.33
CA ALA A 45 -5.53 20.45 -28.60
C ALA A 45 -5.05 21.64 -29.44
N TYR A 46 -3.83 22.13 -29.17
CA TYR A 46 -3.19 23.16 -29.99
C TYR A 46 -2.95 22.68 -31.42
N GLU A 47 -2.40 21.47 -31.59
CA GLU A 47 -2.14 20.88 -32.91
C GLU A 47 -3.43 20.59 -33.69
N ILE A 48 -4.49 20.10 -33.03
CA ILE A 48 -5.81 19.91 -33.66
C ILE A 48 -6.30 21.25 -34.21
N LYS A 49 -6.21 22.33 -33.43
CA LYS A 49 -6.64 23.66 -33.86
C LYS A 49 -5.79 24.20 -35.02
N TYR A 50 -4.48 24.01 -34.99
CA TYR A 50 -3.57 24.52 -36.01
C TYR A 50 -3.68 23.73 -37.33
N PHE A 51 -3.73 22.39 -37.25
CA PHE A 51 -3.81 21.53 -38.44
C PHE A 51 -5.21 21.43 -39.06
N MET A 52 -6.30 21.60 -38.30
CA MET A 52 -7.65 21.73 -38.89
C MET A 52 -7.75 22.91 -39.85
N VAL A 53 -6.97 23.97 -39.62
CA VAL A 53 -7.00 25.19 -40.43
C VAL A 53 -6.17 25.02 -41.73
N LEU A 54 -5.21 24.07 -41.76
CA LEU A 54 -4.22 23.99 -42.84
C LEU A 54 -4.38 22.82 -43.82
N THR A 55 -5.09 21.72 -43.49
CA THR A 55 -5.01 20.52 -44.34
C THR A 55 -6.21 19.57 -44.27
N GLN A 56 -6.59 19.05 -45.45
CA GLN A 56 -7.52 17.93 -45.67
C GLN A 56 -6.90 16.62 -45.16
N ARG A 57 -7.00 16.39 -43.85
CA ARG A 57 -6.35 15.24 -43.18
C ARG A 57 -7.07 13.92 -43.46
N SER A 58 -6.32 12.83 -43.53
CA SER A 58 -6.91 11.48 -43.65
C SER A 58 -7.72 11.16 -42.38
N ASN A 59 -8.87 10.50 -42.53
CA ASN A 59 -9.74 10.12 -41.40
C ASN A 59 -9.00 9.32 -40.32
N VAL A 60 -7.95 8.58 -40.70
CA VAL A 60 -7.13 7.77 -39.81
C VAL A 60 -6.31 8.62 -38.84
N GLU A 61 -5.68 9.71 -39.31
CA GLU A 61 -4.87 10.59 -38.45
C GLU A 61 -5.73 11.31 -37.40
N THR A 62 -6.92 11.76 -37.80
CA THR A 62 -7.88 12.38 -36.88
C THR A 62 -8.35 11.40 -35.82
N LEU A 63 -8.66 10.15 -36.21
CA LEU A 63 -9.06 9.10 -35.28
C LEU A 63 -7.94 8.77 -34.27
N LEU A 64 -6.70 8.68 -34.75
CA LEU A 64 -5.54 8.43 -33.88
C LEU A 64 -5.36 9.54 -32.86
N LEU A 65 -5.45 10.81 -33.26
CA LEU A 65 -5.36 11.94 -32.32
C LEU A 65 -6.47 11.91 -31.27
N VAL A 66 -7.71 11.62 -31.67
CA VAL A 66 -8.83 11.49 -30.73
C VAL A 66 -8.57 10.35 -29.74
N PHE A 67 -8.10 9.20 -30.22
CA PHE A 67 -7.79 8.06 -29.37
C PHE A 67 -6.69 8.39 -28.34
N VAL A 68 -5.60 9.02 -28.78
CA VAL A 68 -4.51 9.47 -27.91
C VAL A 68 -5.03 10.49 -26.89
N LEU A 69 -5.85 11.45 -27.31
CA LEU A 69 -6.45 12.46 -26.43
C LEU A 69 -7.32 11.82 -25.34
N VAL A 70 -8.17 10.86 -25.70
CA VAL A 70 -9.00 10.11 -24.73
C VAL A 70 -8.12 9.33 -23.74
N LEU A 71 -7.05 8.69 -24.22
CA LEU A 71 -6.13 7.93 -23.36
C LEU A 71 -5.42 8.85 -22.34
N PHE A 72 -4.89 9.99 -22.79
CA PHE A 72 -4.26 10.95 -21.89
C PHE A 72 -5.25 11.61 -20.94
N PHE A 73 -6.48 11.86 -21.39
CA PHE A 73 -7.55 12.36 -20.53
C PHE A 73 -7.90 11.35 -19.43
N TYR A 74 -8.06 10.08 -19.79
CA TYR A 74 -8.27 9.00 -18.82
C TYR A 74 -7.12 8.91 -17.81
N LEU A 75 -5.86 8.97 -18.28
CA LEU A 75 -4.67 8.99 -17.43
C LEU A 75 -4.68 10.19 -16.48
N ALA A 76 -5.01 11.39 -16.97
CA ALA A 76 -5.07 12.60 -16.17
C ALA A 76 -6.14 12.48 -15.08
N VAL A 77 -7.35 12.06 -15.42
CA VAL A 77 -8.48 11.92 -14.48
C VAL A 77 -8.17 10.88 -13.40
N THR A 78 -7.62 9.72 -13.78
CA THR A 78 -7.32 8.63 -12.85
C THR A 78 -6.21 9.01 -11.86
N ASN A 79 -5.18 9.73 -12.31
CA ASN A 79 -4.05 10.14 -11.47
C ASN A 79 -4.30 11.48 -10.73
N PHE A 80 -5.34 12.23 -11.08
CA PHE A 80 -5.63 13.54 -10.51
C PHE A 80 -5.76 13.54 -8.97
N PRO A 81 -6.43 12.57 -8.32
CA PRO A 81 -6.43 12.46 -6.87
C PRO A 81 -5.02 12.28 -6.29
N GLY A 82 -4.14 11.56 -6.99
CA GLY A 82 -2.74 11.36 -6.64
C GLY A 82 -1.94 12.65 -6.67
N MET A 83 -2.11 13.45 -7.73
CA MET A 83 -1.49 14.77 -7.82
C MET A 83 -1.95 15.68 -6.67
N ILE A 84 -3.26 15.72 -6.37
CA ILE A 84 -3.78 16.51 -5.24
C ILE A 84 -3.18 16.04 -3.91
N GLY A 85 -3.10 14.72 -3.69
CA GLY A 85 -2.47 14.13 -2.51
C GLY A 85 -1.00 14.54 -2.38
N GLY A 86 -0.24 14.44 -3.48
CA GLY A 86 1.16 14.83 -3.55
C GLY A 86 1.38 16.31 -3.28
N ILE A 87 0.62 17.20 -3.93
CA ILE A 87 0.70 18.65 -3.70
C ILE A 87 0.39 18.97 -2.24
N ARG A 88 -0.64 18.35 -1.65
CA ARG A 88 -0.98 18.52 -0.23
C ARG A 88 0.17 18.07 0.66
N LEU A 89 0.74 16.90 0.40
CA LEU A 89 1.89 16.38 1.15
C LEU A 89 3.05 17.38 1.13
N PHE A 90 3.47 17.85 -0.05
CA PHE A 90 4.57 18.81 -0.16
C PHE A 90 4.23 20.17 0.48
N SER A 91 2.98 20.63 0.36
CA SER A 91 2.54 21.87 1.01
C SER A 91 2.57 21.78 2.54
N LEU A 92 2.32 20.60 3.11
CA LEU A 92 2.41 20.35 4.56
C LEU A 92 3.86 20.17 5.02
N LEU A 93 4.76 19.76 4.13
CA LEU A 93 6.19 19.66 4.38
C LEU A 93 6.90 21.02 4.24
N LEU A 94 6.38 21.95 3.43
CA LEU A 94 6.97 23.27 3.18
C LEU A 94 7.30 24.05 4.47
N PRO A 95 6.39 24.17 5.46
CA PRO A 95 6.65 24.91 6.69
C PRO A 95 7.78 24.35 7.54
N ARG A 96 8.12 23.06 7.37
CA ARG A 96 9.28 22.44 8.03
C ARG A 96 10.60 23.03 7.52
N VAL A 97 10.66 23.40 6.24
CA VAL A 97 11.83 24.07 5.64
C VAL A 97 12.00 25.48 6.22
N PHE A 98 10.90 26.13 6.60
CA PHE A 98 10.87 27.46 7.20
C PHE A 98 10.91 27.45 8.74
N GLY A 99 11.34 26.34 9.37
CA GLY A 99 11.61 26.29 10.81
C GLY A 99 10.39 26.19 11.73
N ARG A 100 9.18 25.83 11.23
CA ARG A 100 8.04 25.53 12.12
C ARG A 100 8.27 24.25 12.92
N ASP A 101 7.64 24.18 14.10
CA ASP A 101 7.67 23.01 14.97
C ASP A 101 7.16 21.76 14.24
N PHE A 102 7.97 20.70 14.29
CA PHE A 102 7.66 19.39 13.74
C PHE A 102 6.33 18.84 14.28
N ARG A 103 6.05 19.05 15.57
CA ARG A 103 4.85 18.50 16.22
C ARG A 103 3.56 19.07 15.64
N GLU A 104 3.56 20.36 15.29
CA GLU A 104 2.40 20.99 14.67
C GLU A 104 2.12 20.43 13.27
N VAL A 105 3.17 20.21 12.48
CA VAL A 105 3.05 19.64 11.12
C VAL A 105 2.43 18.25 11.18
N GLU A 106 2.90 17.41 12.10
CA GLU A 106 2.40 16.04 12.27
C GLU A 106 0.96 16.01 12.76
N LYS A 107 0.57 16.90 13.69
CA LYS A 107 -0.84 17.06 14.11
C LYS A 107 -1.75 17.51 12.97
N ARG A 108 -1.29 18.42 12.11
CA ARG A 108 -2.07 18.85 10.92
C ARG A 108 -2.25 17.71 9.93
N LYS A 109 -1.22 16.87 9.72
CA LYS A 109 -1.35 15.66 8.90
C LYS A 109 -2.40 14.71 9.49
N GLN A 110 -2.34 14.44 10.80
CA GLN A 110 -3.29 13.58 11.52
C GLN A 110 -4.74 14.05 11.34
N GLN A 111 -5.00 15.35 11.47
CA GLN A 111 -6.34 15.90 11.29
C GLN A 111 -6.89 15.72 9.86
N ARG A 112 -6.01 15.74 8.85
CA ARG A 112 -6.41 15.63 7.44
C ARG A 112 -6.78 14.20 7.02
N ILE A 113 -6.19 13.20 7.67
CA ILE A 113 -6.44 11.78 7.39
C ILE A 113 -7.55 11.19 8.28
N ARG A 114 -7.93 11.89 9.35
CA ARG A 114 -8.98 11.44 10.27
C ARG A 114 -10.33 11.31 9.56
N SER A 115 -11.06 10.27 9.93
CA SER A 115 -12.43 9.95 9.50
C SER A 115 -13.34 9.88 10.72
N LYS A 116 -14.65 10.04 10.51
CA LYS A 116 -15.66 9.74 11.54
C LYS A 116 -15.98 8.25 11.62
N ASN A 117 -15.80 7.54 10.50
CA ASN A 117 -16.11 6.12 10.40
C ASN A 117 -14.87 5.31 10.76
N LEU A 118 -15.08 4.26 11.54
CA LEU A 118 -14.06 3.23 11.76
C LEU A 118 -13.82 2.51 10.43
N ARG A 119 -12.56 2.47 10.01
CA ARG A 119 -12.10 1.64 8.90
C ARG A 119 -11.40 0.41 9.45
N GLN A 120 -11.60 -0.70 8.77
CA GLN A 120 -10.95 -1.96 9.06
C GLN A 120 -10.53 -2.58 7.73
N GLU A 121 -9.28 -3.02 7.67
CA GLU A 121 -8.75 -3.81 6.55
C GLU A 121 -8.12 -5.08 7.12
N MET A 122 -8.26 -6.19 6.41
CA MET A 122 -7.73 -7.48 6.81
C MET A 122 -6.98 -8.12 5.64
N VAL A 123 -5.85 -8.75 5.95
CA VAL A 123 -5.09 -9.57 5.00
C VAL A 123 -4.69 -10.88 5.67
N CYS A 124 -4.46 -11.91 4.86
CA CYS A 124 -3.93 -13.19 5.32
C CYS A 124 -2.49 -13.37 4.89
N ILE A 125 -1.65 -13.87 5.80
CA ILE A 125 -0.26 -14.28 5.54
C ILE A 125 -0.13 -15.79 5.51
N ASN A 126 0.91 -16.29 4.82
CA ASN A 126 1.14 -17.73 4.64
C ASN A 126 1.61 -18.48 5.90
N VAL A 127 1.94 -17.77 6.99
CA VAL A 127 2.46 -18.35 8.24
C VAL A 127 1.58 -17.97 9.44
N LEU A 128 1.61 -18.80 10.48
CA LEU A 128 1.02 -18.46 11.76
C LEU A 128 2.01 -17.64 12.59
N VAL A 129 1.58 -16.48 13.06
CA VAL A 129 2.36 -15.63 13.98
C VAL A 129 1.74 -15.71 15.37
N GLU A 130 2.53 -16.12 16.34
CA GLU A 130 2.11 -16.27 17.74
C GLU A 130 3.10 -15.58 18.68
N ALA A 131 2.65 -15.18 19.86
CA ALA A 131 3.52 -14.66 20.91
C ALA A 131 4.05 -15.79 21.79
N GLU A 132 5.30 -15.68 22.22
CA GLU A 132 5.92 -16.61 23.14
C GLU A 132 5.11 -16.74 24.45
N GLY A 133 4.81 -17.98 24.86
CA GLY A 133 4.02 -18.27 26.06
C GLY A 133 2.52 -17.96 25.97
N LYS A 134 2.03 -17.44 24.82
CA LYS A 134 0.61 -17.09 24.61
C LYS A 134 0.11 -17.59 23.23
N PRO A 135 0.02 -18.92 23.03
CA PRO A 135 -0.44 -19.48 21.76
C PRO A 135 -1.89 -19.07 21.48
N CYS A 136 -2.22 -18.87 20.20
CA CYS A 136 -3.56 -18.49 19.74
C CYS A 136 -4.16 -17.21 20.34
N GLN A 137 -3.38 -16.38 21.04
CA GLN A 137 -3.83 -15.08 21.53
C GLN A 137 -3.48 -13.98 20.51
N PRO A 138 -4.39 -13.03 20.26
CA PRO A 138 -4.13 -11.94 19.35
C PRO A 138 -3.06 -11.00 19.92
N ILE A 139 -2.14 -10.57 19.06
CA ILE A 139 -1.11 -9.58 19.39
C ILE A 139 -1.63 -8.22 18.91
N SER A 140 -1.82 -7.27 19.83
CA SER A 140 -2.18 -5.89 19.50
C SER A 140 -0.93 -5.00 19.49
N LEU A 141 -0.76 -4.27 18.39
CA LEU A 141 0.31 -3.31 18.15
C LEU A 141 -0.30 -1.95 17.80
N LYS A 142 0.00 -0.92 18.59
CA LYS A 142 -0.60 0.41 18.41
C LYS A 142 0.32 1.32 17.62
N LEU A 143 -0.12 1.87 16.50
CA LEU A 143 0.63 2.90 15.79
C LEU A 143 0.31 4.26 16.40
N LYS A 144 1.10 4.63 17.42
CA LYS A 144 0.94 5.87 18.18
C LYS A 144 2.27 6.59 18.27
N ASP A 145 2.22 7.91 18.10
CA ASP A 145 3.35 8.80 18.33
C ASP A 145 2.91 10.07 19.09
N GLU A 146 3.78 11.09 19.14
CA GLU A 146 3.51 12.36 19.82
C GLU A 146 2.32 13.14 19.22
N ALA A 147 1.94 12.87 17.96
CA ALA A 147 0.79 13.49 17.31
C ALA A 147 -0.53 12.79 17.65
N GLY A 148 -0.47 11.58 18.21
CA GLY A 148 -1.60 10.80 18.68
C GLY A 148 -1.58 9.36 18.17
N GLU A 149 -2.69 8.65 18.40
CA GLU A 149 -2.90 7.30 17.90
C GLU A 149 -3.49 7.35 16.48
N LEU A 150 -2.86 6.62 15.57
CA LEU A 150 -3.24 6.56 14.17
C LEU A 150 -4.16 5.37 13.89
N LEU A 151 -3.69 4.17 14.25
CA LEU A 151 -4.38 2.91 14.01
C LEU A 151 -3.85 1.83 14.97
N GLU A 152 -4.61 0.76 15.11
CA GLU A 152 -4.24 -0.45 15.83
C GLU A 152 -4.11 -1.60 14.82
N VAL A 153 -3.02 -2.36 14.93
CA VAL A 153 -2.80 -3.60 14.17
C VAL A 153 -2.97 -4.77 15.10
N ILE A 154 -3.81 -5.71 14.72
CA ILE A 154 -4.08 -6.94 15.46
C ILE A 154 -3.57 -8.10 14.59
N ILE A 155 -2.69 -8.92 15.17
CA ILE A 155 -2.17 -10.14 14.55
C ILE A 155 -2.83 -11.32 15.24
N SER A 156 -3.64 -12.07 14.50
CA SER A 156 -4.38 -13.23 14.99
C SER A 156 -3.97 -14.46 14.18
N GLY A 157 -2.85 -15.08 14.54
CA GLY A 157 -2.32 -16.22 13.78
C GLY A 157 -1.87 -15.80 12.38
N SER A 158 -2.58 -16.22 11.34
CA SER A 158 -2.32 -15.85 9.94
C SER A 158 -3.06 -14.59 9.49
N GLU A 159 -3.91 -14.01 10.33
CA GLU A 159 -4.69 -12.81 9.98
C GLU A 159 -3.98 -11.56 10.52
N LEU A 160 -3.78 -10.57 9.64
CA LEU A 160 -3.34 -9.23 10.00
C LEU A 160 -4.51 -8.27 9.77
N GLN A 161 -4.96 -7.62 10.82
CA GLN A 161 -6.07 -6.68 10.78
C GLN A 161 -5.59 -5.31 11.23
N ALA A 162 -5.90 -4.27 10.45
CA ALA A 162 -5.63 -2.89 10.83
C ALA A 162 -6.95 -2.15 11.01
N MET A 163 -7.07 -1.39 12.11
CA MET A 163 -8.29 -0.67 12.46
C MET A 163 -7.98 0.76 12.89
N GLY A 164 -8.78 1.72 12.42
CA GLY A 164 -8.62 3.11 12.84
C GLY A 164 -9.65 4.07 12.26
N TYR A 165 -9.77 5.24 12.88
CA TYR A 165 -10.62 6.33 12.42
C TYR A 165 -9.90 7.17 11.34
N VAL A 166 -9.51 6.51 10.25
CA VAL A 166 -8.77 7.09 9.12
C VAL A 166 -9.57 6.96 7.81
N LYS A 167 -9.22 7.74 6.80
CA LYS A 167 -9.93 7.73 5.51
C LYS A 167 -9.76 6.41 4.74
N HIS A 168 -8.55 5.87 4.75
CA HIS A 168 -8.18 4.58 4.17
C HIS A 168 -6.95 4.04 4.92
N ILE A 169 -6.70 2.74 4.77
CA ILE A 169 -5.53 2.05 5.33
C ILE A 169 -4.67 1.58 4.15
N PRO A 170 -3.41 2.03 4.02
CA PRO A 170 -2.55 1.65 2.89
C PRO A 170 -2.17 0.17 2.94
N ASN A 171 -2.30 -0.53 1.83
CA ASN A 171 -1.93 -1.94 1.73
C ASN A 171 -0.44 -2.19 1.98
N ALA A 172 0.41 -1.22 1.66
CA ALA A 172 1.84 -1.25 1.94
C ALA A 172 2.19 -1.38 3.44
N LEU A 173 1.27 -1.07 4.37
CA LEU A 173 1.45 -1.32 5.80
C LEU A 173 1.62 -2.83 6.08
N PHE A 174 0.78 -3.65 5.46
CA PHE A 174 0.78 -5.09 5.69
C PHE A 174 2.02 -5.76 5.10
N GLU A 175 2.47 -5.33 3.92
CA GLU A 175 3.73 -5.78 3.34
C GLU A 175 4.94 -5.38 4.20
N PHE A 176 4.93 -4.15 4.73
CA PHE A 176 5.98 -3.70 5.66
C PHE A 176 6.01 -4.58 6.90
N LEU A 177 4.85 -4.86 7.51
CA LEU A 177 4.74 -5.75 8.67
C LEU A 177 5.26 -7.16 8.38
N ALA A 178 4.81 -7.78 7.30
CA ALA A 178 5.29 -9.11 6.88
C ALA A 178 6.82 -9.12 6.73
N THR A 179 7.38 -8.09 6.08
CA THR A 179 8.83 -7.93 5.89
C THR A 179 9.57 -7.74 7.23
N GLN A 180 9.03 -6.93 8.15
CA GLN A 180 9.66 -6.72 9.46
C GLN A 180 9.66 -8.00 10.30
N ILE A 181 8.57 -8.76 10.28
CA ILE A 181 8.47 -10.04 10.99
C ILE A 181 9.50 -11.02 10.42
N GLU A 182 9.60 -11.15 9.10
CA GLU A 182 10.62 -11.97 8.44
C GLU A 182 12.05 -11.57 8.84
N GLU A 183 12.36 -10.27 8.85
CA GLU A 183 13.70 -9.79 9.23
C GLU A 183 14.03 -10.02 10.70
N LEU A 184 13.05 -9.90 11.60
CA LEU A 184 13.22 -10.17 13.03
C LEU A 184 13.55 -11.64 13.26
N ILE A 185 12.80 -12.56 12.64
CA ILE A 185 13.05 -14.00 12.74
C ILE A 185 14.43 -14.34 12.17
N LYS A 186 14.76 -13.80 10.99
CA LYS A 186 16.05 -14.07 10.35
C LYS A 186 17.22 -13.65 11.24
N LYS A 187 17.08 -12.55 11.99
CA LYS A 187 18.09 -12.08 12.95
C LYS A 187 18.16 -12.93 14.21
N LEU A 188 17.03 -13.43 14.71
CA LEU A 188 16.95 -14.15 15.98
C LEU A 188 17.25 -15.65 15.84
N GLU A 189 16.74 -16.30 14.79
CA GLU A 189 16.80 -17.75 14.60
C GLU A 189 17.77 -18.17 13.49
N GLY A 190 18.28 -17.23 12.69
CA GLY A 190 19.15 -17.52 11.54
C GLY A 190 18.47 -18.26 10.39
N ARG A 191 17.17 -18.55 10.49
CA ARG A 191 16.36 -19.20 9.45
C ARG A 191 15.64 -18.14 8.62
N GLY A 192 15.69 -18.30 7.30
CA GLY A 192 14.87 -17.49 6.39
C GLY A 192 13.47 -18.10 6.30
N VAL A 193 12.48 -17.43 6.90
CA VAL A 193 11.06 -17.75 6.70
C VAL A 193 10.50 -16.74 5.71
N ASN A 194 10.00 -17.20 4.57
CA ASN A 194 9.35 -16.31 3.60
C ASN A 194 7.92 -16.01 4.08
N ILE A 195 7.69 -14.79 4.56
CA ILE A 195 6.37 -14.32 4.98
C ILE A 195 5.80 -13.46 3.87
N ALA A 196 4.74 -13.95 3.23
CA ALA A 196 4.07 -13.26 2.15
C ALA A 196 2.57 -13.11 2.46
N VAL A 197 2.02 -11.97 2.03
CA VAL A 197 0.56 -11.75 2.01
C VAL A 197 -0.04 -12.58 0.87
N VAL A 198 -0.96 -13.46 1.21
CA VAL A 198 -1.61 -14.42 0.28
C VAL A 198 -3.02 -13.99 -0.07
N GLY A 199 -3.72 -13.35 0.86
CA GLY A 199 -5.10 -12.89 0.67
C GLY A 199 -5.25 -11.43 1.04
N TRP A 200 -5.92 -10.68 0.16
CA TRP A 200 -6.26 -9.27 0.37
C TRP A 200 -7.78 -9.15 0.43
N ASN A 201 -8.34 -8.89 1.61
CA ASN A 201 -9.79 -8.81 1.76
C ASN A 201 -10.40 -7.69 0.91
N SER A 202 -9.64 -6.60 0.69
CA SER A 202 -10.05 -5.48 -0.16
C SER A 202 -10.18 -5.84 -1.66
N ILE A 203 -9.55 -6.94 -2.11
CA ILE A 203 -9.54 -7.38 -3.52
C ILE A 203 -10.47 -8.58 -3.71
N ASN A 204 -10.34 -9.59 -2.85
CA ASN A 204 -11.14 -10.81 -2.93
C ASN A 204 -11.44 -11.36 -1.53
N GLU A 205 -12.56 -10.90 -0.99
CA GLU A 205 -13.05 -11.30 0.33
C GLU A 205 -13.32 -12.80 0.43
N GLU A 206 -13.97 -13.40 -0.57
CA GLU A 206 -14.32 -14.83 -0.56
C GLU A 206 -13.07 -15.72 -0.50
N GLN A 207 -12.06 -15.47 -1.34
CA GLN A 207 -10.81 -16.22 -1.31
C GLN A 207 -10.03 -16.02 -0.01
N THR A 208 -10.04 -14.79 0.52
CA THR A 208 -9.35 -14.47 1.78
C THR A 208 -10.00 -15.20 2.96
N GLN A 209 -11.33 -15.19 3.03
CA GLN A 209 -12.09 -15.93 4.06
C GLN A 209 -11.95 -17.45 3.92
N ALA A 210 -11.93 -17.98 2.70
CA ALA A 210 -11.69 -19.39 2.45
C ALA A 210 -10.30 -19.81 2.96
N PHE A 211 -9.27 -19.02 2.67
CA PHE A 211 -7.92 -19.27 3.16
C PHE A 211 -7.85 -19.22 4.69
N ALA A 212 -8.41 -18.19 5.32
CA ALA A 212 -8.47 -18.07 6.78
C ALA A 212 -9.15 -19.28 7.43
N SER A 213 -10.25 -19.75 6.84
CA SER A 213 -11.00 -20.93 7.32
C SER A 213 -10.16 -22.21 7.24
N VAL A 214 -9.39 -22.39 6.16
CA VAL A 214 -8.47 -23.52 6.01
C VAL A 214 -7.38 -23.48 7.08
N VAL A 215 -6.73 -22.33 7.28
CA VAL A 215 -5.69 -22.20 8.30
C VAL A 215 -6.23 -22.51 9.70
N LYS A 216 -7.42 -22.01 10.03
CA LYS A 216 -8.08 -22.29 11.30
C LYS A 216 -8.44 -23.78 11.47
N ALA A 217 -8.85 -24.45 10.40
CA ALA A 217 -9.08 -25.89 10.43
C ALA A 217 -7.78 -26.67 10.72
N PHE A 218 -6.66 -26.27 10.10
CA PHE A 218 -5.34 -26.84 10.39
C PHE A 218 -4.92 -26.58 11.85
N GLN A 219 -5.09 -25.38 12.37
CA GLN A 219 -4.80 -25.08 13.79
C GLN A 219 -5.59 -25.98 14.75
N ASN A 220 -6.89 -26.17 14.50
CA ASN A 220 -7.72 -27.06 15.31
C ASN A 220 -7.23 -28.52 15.25
N LEU A 221 -6.80 -28.97 14.06
CA LEU A 221 -6.22 -30.30 13.88
C LEU A 221 -4.87 -30.45 14.59
N GLU A 222 -4.01 -29.42 14.56
CA GLU A 222 -2.75 -29.41 15.30
C GLU A 222 -2.97 -29.56 16.81
N GLN A 223 -3.98 -28.86 17.35
CA GLN A 223 -4.34 -28.97 18.77
C GLN A 223 -4.79 -30.39 19.14
N ALA A 224 -5.56 -31.05 18.26
CA ALA A 224 -6.00 -32.42 18.47
C ALA A 224 -4.85 -33.45 18.34
N LEU A 225 -3.97 -33.26 17.36
CA LEU A 225 -2.89 -34.19 17.01
C LEU A 225 -1.57 -33.90 17.75
N LYS A 226 -1.49 -32.78 18.48
CA LYS A 226 -0.29 -32.28 19.18
C LYS A 226 0.97 -32.21 18.29
N THR A 227 0.76 -32.01 16.99
CA THR A 227 1.81 -32.03 15.96
C THR A 227 1.65 -30.80 15.09
N PRO A 228 2.74 -30.07 14.75
CA PRO A 228 2.66 -28.94 13.83
C PRO A 228 2.35 -29.41 12.40
N LEU A 229 1.33 -28.83 11.81
CA LEU A 229 0.82 -29.05 10.45
C LEU A 229 0.97 -27.79 9.56
N TRP A 230 1.15 -26.61 10.15
CA TRP A 230 1.30 -25.34 9.47
C TRP A 230 2.61 -24.64 9.85
N PRO A 231 3.26 -23.91 8.92
CA PRO A 231 4.40 -23.07 9.24
C PRO A 231 4.06 -22.03 10.31
N ARG A 232 4.84 -22.00 11.39
CA ARG A 232 4.64 -21.09 12.53
C ARG A 232 5.89 -20.29 12.85
N VAL A 233 5.62 -19.09 13.36
CA VAL A 233 6.57 -18.09 13.81
C VAL A 233 6.20 -17.72 15.22
N ILE A 234 7.15 -17.82 16.14
CA ILE A 234 6.96 -17.42 17.53
C ILE A 234 7.73 -16.13 17.76
N LEU A 235 7.02 -15.06 18.11
CA LEU A 235 7.59 -13.77 18.44
C LEU A 235 7.87 -13.70 19.95
N THR A 236 9.14 -13.55 20.30
CA THR A 236 9.58 -13.26 21.67
C THR A 236 9.12 -11.86 22.09
N GLU A 237 9.05 -11.62 23.40
CA GLU A 237 8.68 -10.29 23.93
C GLU A 237 9.58 -9.18 23.38
N LYS A 238 10.89 -9.43 23.30
CA LYS A 238 11.87 -8.52 22.69
C LYS A 238 11.59 -8.25 21.21
N ALA A 239 11.15 -9.26 20.45
CA ALA A 239 10.78 -9.07 19.04
C ALA A 239 9.53 -8.18 18.91
N LEU A 240 8.56 -8.36 19.81
CA LEU A 240 7.35 -7.54 19.85
C LEU A 240 7.68 -6.07 20.19
N GLU A 241 8.56 -5.82 21.16
CA GLU A 241 9.02 -4.47 21.48
C GLU A 241 9.72 -3.80 20.30
N LEU A 242 10.61 -4.52 19.60
CA LEU A 242 11.28 -4.01 18.41
C LEU A 242 10.30 -3.71 17.28
N LEU A 243 9.32 -4.59 17.05
CA LEU A 243 8.28 -4.40 16.06
C LEU A 243 7.43 -3.16 16.38
N GLN A 244 7.04 -2.99 17.64
CA GLN A 244 6.32 -1.83 18.14
C GLN A 244 7.12 -0.52 17.98
N GLN A 245 8.44 -0.55 18.21
CA GLN A 245 9.32 0.59 17.96
C GLN A 245 9.41 0.93 16.47
N GLN A 246 9.54 -0.07 15.58
CA GLN A 246 9.56 0.15 14.14
C GLN A 246 8.24 0.74 13.63
N LEU A 247 7.11 0.24 14.13
CA LEU A 247 5.77 0.77 13.81
C LEU A 247 5.60 2.22 14.28
N THR A 248 6.07 2.53 15.48
CA THR A 248 6.08 3.90 16.00
C THR A 248 6.91 4.82 15.10
N ALA A 249 8.10 4.38 14.68
CA ALA A 249 8.95 5.13 13.75
C ALA A 249 8.36 5.26 12.33
N LEU A 250 7.57 4.27 11.89
CA LEU A 250 6.85 4.27 10.62
C LEU A 250 5.69 5.27 10.61
N THR A 251 5.05 5.50 11.76
CA THR A 251 3.80 6.27 11.89
C THR A 251 3.82 7.61 11.14
N PRO A 252 4.85 8.48 11.23
CA PRO A 252 4.90 9.71 10.44
C PRO A 252 4.86 9.48 8.93
N SER A 253 5.55 8.45 8.43
CA SER A 253 5.61 8.13 7.01
C SER A 253 4.31 7.48 6.53
N LEU A 254 3.65 6.69 7.38
CA LEU A 254 2.34 6.12 7.10
C LEU A 254 1.26 7.22 7.02
N ARG A 255 1.35 8.27 7.85
CA ARG A 255 0.48 9.46 7.73
C ARG A 255 0.69 10.21 6.42
N GLU A 256 1.92 10.19 5.87
CA GLU A 256 2.19 10.73 4.54
C GLU A 256 1.57 9.84 3.44
N ASP A 257 1.65 8.52 3.56
CA ASP A 257 1.08 7.57 2.60
C ASP A 257 -0.46 7.69 2.56
N MET A 258 -1.10 7.82 3.73
CA MET A 258 -2.54 8.03 3.87
C MET A 258 -3.07 9.36 3.28
N LEU A 259 -2.19 10.26 2.84
CA LEU A 259 -2.58 11.47 2.10
C LEU A 259 -2.63 11.24 0.58
N LEU A 260 -2.02 10.15 0.11
CA LEU A 260 -2.04 9.71 -1.28
C LEU A 260 -3.17 8.69 -1.47
N PRO A 261 -3.73 8.56 -2.69
CA PRO A 261 -4.65 7.47 -3.00
C PRO A 261 -3.87 6.16 -3.18
N ASP A 262 -4.46 5.06 -2.74
CA ASP A 262 -3.86 3.73 -2.88
C ASP A 262 -4.11 3.12 -4.28
N LEU A 263 -3.67 3.82 -5.33
CA LEU A 263 -3.93 3.39 -6.72
C LEU A 263 -3.17 2.10 -7.09
N GLU A 264 -2.06 1.79 -6.39
CA GLU A 264 -1.24 0.59 -6.66
C GLU A 264 -2.02 -0.71 -6.44
N TYR A 265 -2.99 -0.71 -5.51
CA TYR A 265 -3.75 -1.89 -5.12
C TYR A 265 -5.25 -1.80 -5.44
N GLN A 266 -5.70 -0.71 -6.07
CA GLN A 266 -7.09 -0.55 -6.51
C GLN A 266 -7.39 -1.17 -7.88
N VAL A 267 -6.37 -1.41 -8.70
CA VAL A 267 -6.56 -1.98 -10.03
C VAL A 267 -6.37 -3.49 -9.95
N GLU A 268 -7.48 -4.24 -9.99
CA GLU A 268 -7.42 -5.61 -10.48
C GLU A 268 -6.70 -5.57 -11.83
N TYR A 269 -5.49 -6.13 -11.93
CA TYR A 269 -4.95 -6.51 -13.23
C TYR A 269 -5.73 -7.73 -13.75
N LYS A 270 -7.05 -7.56 -13.97
CA LYS A 270 -7.76 -8.28 -15.02
C LYS A 270 -7.35 -7.62 -16.33
N PHE A 271 -6.10 -7.85 -16.75
CA PHE A 271 -5.90 -7.86 -18.19
C PHE A 271 -6.91 -8.87 -18.72
N PRO A 272 -7.81 -8.50 -19.65
CA PRO A 272 -8.54 -9.53 -20.37
C PRO A 272 -7.48 -10.42 -20.98
N ILE A 273 -7.38 -11.65 -20.49
CA ILE A 273 -6.62 -12.69 -21.16
C ILE A 273 -7.30 -12.75 -22.53
N ILE A 274 -6.66 -12.15 -23.54
CA ILE A 274 -6.99 -12.44 -24.92
C ILE A 274 -6.81 -13.95 -24.98
N PRO A 275 -7.88 -14.75 -25.17
CA PRO A 275 -7.71 -16.19 -25.26
C PRO A 275 -6.68 -16.43 -26.34
N GLU A 276 -5.60 -17.14 -25.99
CA GLU A 276 -4.69 -17.67 -26.99
C GLU A 276 -5.56 -18.41 -28.00
N PRO A 277 -5.39 -18.17 -29.32
CA PRO A 277 -6.18 -18.88 -30.31
C PRO A 277 -5.97 -20.37 -30.08
N LEU A 278 -7.07 -21.06 -29.77
CA LEU A 278 -7.12 -22.52 -29.76
C LEU A 278 -6.91 -22.99 -31.20
N GLY A 279 -5.67 -23.34 -31.54
CA GLY A 279 -5.30 -23.97 -32.82
C GLY A 279 -4.74 -23.01 -33.86
#